data_AF-A0A1G6J990-F1
#
_entry.id   AF-A0A1G6J990-F1
#
_cell.length_a   1.000
_cell.length_b   1.000
_cell.length_c   1.000
_cell.angle_alpha   90.00
_cell.angle_beta   90.00
_cell.angle_gamma   90.00
#
_symmetry.space_group_name_H-M   'P 1'
#
loop_
_entity.id
_entity.type
_entity.pdbx_description
1 polymer ?
#
loop_
_entity_poly.entity_id
_entity_poly.type
_entity_poly.pdbx_seq_one_letter_code
_entity_poly.pdbx_strand_id
1 'polypeptide(L)'
;MNSIINGKQALIALANGEEVQWATGNDFQDITDEWQVREFLHPSFKFRLKPKMISINGIEVPAPFKPKVGDCVWSISDDPSWGYCSYNWLEGYSVVIGVWRTEQEVKQVVEALRQVFAKKVEEVGFEECVDE
;
A
#
# COMPACT_ATOMS: atom_id res chain seq x y z
N MET A 1 -8.50 1.79 5.98
CA MET A 1 -7.92 2.29 7.25
C MET A 1 -6.40 2.34 7.08
N ASN A 2 -5.80 3.52 7.26
CA ASN A 2 -4.35 3.70 7.14
C ASN A 2 -3.64 2.96 8.29
N SER A 3 -2.57 2.22 8.02
CA SER A 3 -1.83 1.47 9.05
C SER A 3 -1.11 2.46 9.97
N ILE A 4 -1.72 2.75 11.13
CA ILE A 4 -1.20 3.70 12.11
C ILE A 4 -0.11 3.02 12.95
N ILE A 5 1.06 3.66 13.04
CA ILE A 5 2.19 3.25 13.86
C ILE A 5 2.28 4.13 15.12
N ASN A 6 2.83 3.57 16.20
CA ASN A 6 3.11 4.36 17.40
C ASN A 6 4.36 5.22 17.22
N GLY A 7 4.57 6.20 18.10
CA GLY A 7 5.69 7.14 17.94
C GLY A 7 7.08 6.51 18.12
N LYS A 8 7.22 5.42 18.90
CA LYS A 8 8.48 4.66 18.96
C LYS A 8 8.82 4.04 17.60
N GLN A 9 7.82 3.46 16.92
CA GLN A 9 7.98 2.92 15.57
C GLN A 9 8.28 4.03 14.56
N ALA A 10 7.63 5.19 14.69
CA ALA A 10 7.90 6.36 13.86
C ALA A 10 9.35 6.84 13.98
N LEU A 11 9.90 6.93 15.20
CA LEU A 11 11.30 7.28 15.43
C LEU A 11 12.27 6.26 14.80
N ILE A 12 11.97 4.97 14.94
CA ILE A 12 12.78 3.91 14.31
C ILE A 12 12.74 4.03 12.78
N ALA A 13 11.58 4.31 12.20
CA ALA A 13 11.41 4.51 10.77
C ALA A 13 12.22 5.71 10.26
N LEU A 14 12.12 6.85 10.94
CA LEU A 14 12.94 8.04 10.65
C LEU A 14 14.44 7.74 10.73
N ALA A 15 14.88 7.02 11.77
CA ALA A 15 16.28 6.62 11.92
C ALA A 15 16.78 5.68 10.81
N ASN A 16 15.87 4.89 10.21
CA ASN A 16 16.17 4.04 9.05
C ASN A 16 16.08 4.80 7.70
N GLY A 17 15.82 6.11 7.71
CA GLY A 17 15.66 6.94 6.51
C GLY A 17 14.32 6.75 5.80
N GLU A 18 13.30 6.22 6.48
CA GLU A 18 11.93 6.16 5.96
C GLU A 18 11.21 7.48 6.22
N GLU A 19 10.34 7.88 5.29
CA GLU A 19 9.50 9.06 5.45
C GLU A 19 8.28 8.72 6.30
N VAL A 20 7.97 9.57 7.28
CA VAL A 20 6.86 9.40 8.22
C VAL A 20 5.93 10.61 8.15
N GLN A 21 4.64 10.35 8.31
CA GLN A 21 3.60 11.35 8.40
C GLN A 21 2.86 11.27 9.74
N TRP A 22 2.32 12.39 10.19
CA TRP A 22 1.49 12.48 11.40
C TRP A 22 0.05 12.88 11.04
N ALA A 23 -0.91 12.46 11.87
CA ALA A 23 -2.32 12.72 11.62
C ALA A 23 -2.75 14.14 12.03
N THR A 24 -3.29 14.91 11.09
CA THR A 24 -3.99 16.19 11.32
C THR A 24 -5.47 16.00 11.03
N GLY A 25 -6.28 15.81 12.07
CA GLY A 25 -7.70 15.53 11.92
C GLY A 25 -7.93 14.24 11.13
N ASN A 26 -8.48 14.36 9.91
CA ASN A 26 -8.72 13.24 9.01
C ASN A 26 -7.59 13.00 7.99
N ASP A 27 -6.61 13.90 7.91
CA ASP A 27 -5.52 13.87 6.94
C ASP A 27 -4.18 13.51 7.60
N PHE A 28 -3.16 13.31 6.78
CA PHE A 28 -1.79 13.06 7.21
C PHE A 28 -0.85 14.05 6.56
N GLN A 29 0.06 14.62 7.37
CA GLN A 29 1.05 15.60 6.94
C GLN A 29 2.46 15.08 7.17
N ASP A 30 3.40 15.51 6.33
CA ASP A 30 4.82 15.17 6.47
C ASP A 30 5.38 15.73 7.79
N ILE A 31 6.24 14.94 8.42
CA ILE A 31 7.02 15.40 9.58
C ILE A 31 8.11 16.34 9.06
N THR A 32 8.22 17.51 9.69
CA THR A 32 9.25 18.52 9.38
C THR A 32 10.39 18.48 10.40
N ASP A 33 11.50 19.13 10.08
CA ASP A 33 12.69 19.21 10.95
C ASP A 33 12.44 19.95 12.28
N GLU A 34 11.27 20.58 12.44
CA GLU A 34 10.87 21.29 13.65
C GLU A 34 10.33 20.36 14.75
N TRP A 35 10.04 19.10 14.41
CA TRP A 35 9.54 18.11 15.36
C TRP A 35 10.62 17.70 16.37
N GLN A 36 10.29 17.74 17.66
CA GLN A 36 11.17 17.23 18.70
C GLN A 36 10.82 15.78 19.04
N VAL A 37 11.71 15.12 19.79
CA VAL A 37 11.51 13.73 20.19
C VAL A 37 10.29 13.57 21.11
N ARG A 38 9.97 14.58 21.92
CA ARG A 38 8.86 14.52 22.89
C ARG A 38 7.50 14.38 22.19
N GLU A 39 7.33 14.94 21.00
CA GLU A 39 6.10 14.86 20.23
C GLU A 39 5.80 13.41 19.82
N PHE A 40 6.82 12.61 19.50
CA PHE A 40 6.67 11.17 19.23
C PHE A 40 6.32 10.36 20.48
N LEU A 41 6.64 10.86 21.67
CA LEU A 41 6.30 10.19 22.92
C LEU A 41 4.90 10.56 23.43
N HIS A 42 4.29 11.59 22.85
CA HIS A 42 3.00 12.08 23.29
C HIS A 42 1.85 11.25 22.70
N PRO A 43 0.93 10.72 23.54
CA PRO A 43 -0.05 9.71 23.12
C PRO A 43 -1.12 10.23 22.15
N SER A 44 -1.32 11.55 22.07
CA SER A 44 -2.30 12.14 21.13
C SER A 44 -1.84 12.13 19.69
N PHE A 45 -0.55 11.98 19.41
CA PHE A 45 -0.07 11.94 18.03
C PHE A 45 -0.15 10.52 17.48
N LYS A 46 -0.67 10.44 16.25
CA LYS A 46 -0.74 9.21 15.47
C LYS A 46 0.14 9.37 14.25
N PHE A 47 0.89 8.33 13.93
CA PHE A 47 1.86 8.35 12.85
C PHE A 47 1.54 7.29 11.81
N ARG A 48 2.06 7.44 10.61
CA ARG A 48 2.12 6.39 9.59
C ARG A 48 3.39 6.54 8.77
N LEU A 49 3.83 5.46 8.13
CA LEU A 49 4.82 5.57 7.06
C LEU A 49 4.19 6.27 5.86
N LYS A 50 4.93 7.17 5.22
CA LYS A 50 4.50 7.79 3.96
C LYS A 50 4.39 6.69 2.90
N PRO A 51 3.23 6.50 2.25
CA PRO A 51 3.13 5.58 1.13
C PRO A 51 4.09 6.03 0.03
N LYS A 52 5.03 5.16 -0.35
CA LYS A 52 5.84 5.37 -1.55
C LYS A 52 4.94 5.17 -2.77
N MET A 53 5.14 5.91 -3.85
CA MET A 53 4.35 5.80 -5.08
C MET A 53 5.19 5.21 -6.22
N ILE A 54 4.55 4.48 -7.11
CA ILE A 54 5.11 3.96 -8.38
C ILE A 54 4.12 4.24 -9.52
N SER A 55 4.65 4.34 -10.74
CA SER A 55 3.83 4.54 -11.94
C SER A 55 3.54 3.22 -12.64
N ILE A 56 2.26 2.90 -12.86
CA ILE A 56 1.80 1.79 -13.71
C ILE A 56 1.10 2.41 -14.92
N ASN A 57 1.74 2.37 -16.08
CA ASN A 57 1.24 2.93 -17.34
C ASN A 57 0.74 4.40 -17.21
N GLY A 58 1.48 5.21 -16.43
CA GLY A 58 1.14 6.62 -16.18
C GLY A 58 0.11 6.85 -15.06
N ILE A 59 -0.36 5.80 -14.38
CA ILE A 59 -1.21 5.89 -13.19
C ILE A 59 -0.34 5.70 -11.95
N GLU A 60 -0.33 6.71 -11.07
CA GLU A 60 0.41 6.65 -9.80
C GLU A 60 -0.34 5.81 -8.77
N VAL A 61 0.31 4.77 -8.26
CA VAL A 61 -0.24 3.87 -7.24
C VAL A 61 0.76 3.63 -6.10
N PRO A 62 0.30 3.21 -4.92
CA PRO A 62 1.20 2.87 -3.82
C PRO A 62 2.16 1.74 -4.19
N ALA A 63 3.43 1.92 -3.86
CA ALA A 63 4.47 0.93 -4.01
C ALA A 63 4.24 -0.23 -3.04
N PRO A 64 4.51 -1.49 -3.46
CA PRO A 64 4.51 -2.60 -2.54
C PRO A 64 5.63 -2.45 -1.50
N PHE A 65 5.52 -3.17 -0.39
CA PHE A 65 6.53 -3.17 0.66
C PHE A 65 7.05 -4.57 0.98
N LYS A 66 8.18 -4.63 1.69
CA LYS A 66 8.72 -5.89 2.22
C LYS A 66 8.12 -6.16 3.62
N PRO A 67 7.21 -7.13 3.75
CA PRO A 67 6.57 -7.45 5.03
C PRO A 67 7.51 -8.20 5.97
N LYS A 68 7.18 -8.18 7.26
CA LYS A 68 7.80 -8.98 8.32
C LYS A 68 6.84 -10.09 8.73
N VAL A 69 7.40 -11.17 9.28
CA VAL A 69 6.58 -12.26 9.84
C VAL A 69 5.65 -11.69 10.92
N GLY A 70 4.35 -11.98 10.79
CA GLY A 70 3.29 -11.47 11.64
C GLY A 70 2.59 -10.21 11.14
N ASP A 71 3.07 -9.56 10.07
CA ASP A 71 2.37 -8.40 9.49
C ASP A 71 1.06 -8.84 8.83
N CYS A 72 -0.04 -8.12 9.08
CA CYS A 72 -1.26 -8.26 8.28
C CYS A 72 -1.10 -7.47 6.98
N VAL A 73 -1.19 -8.17 5.85
CA VAL A 73 -0.89 -7.63 4.52
C VAL A 73 -2.08 -7.78 3.58
N TRP A 74 -2.06 -7.00 2.51
CA TRP A 74 -3.01 -7.07 1.41
C TRP A 74 -2.29 -7.41 0.11
N SER A 75 -2.80 -8.33 -0.69
CA SER A 75 -2.26 -8.63 -2.03
C SER A 75 -3.35 -8.70 -3.08
N ILE A 76 -2.95 -8.55 -4.34
CA ILE A 76 -3.82 -8.89 -5.48
C ILE A 76 -4.15 -10.39 -5.39
N SER A 77 -5.39 -10.74 -5.70
CA SER A 77 -5.87 -12.12 -5.76
C SER A 77 -6.69 -12.34 -7.01
N ASP A 78 -6.90 -13.60 -7.33
CA ASP A 78 -7.79 -14.09 -8.38
C ASP A 78 -9.27 -14.10 -7.96
N ASP A 79 -9.61 -13.55 -6.78
CA ASP A 79 -11.00 -13.43 -6.33
C ASP A 79 -11.78 -12.52 -7.30
N PRO A 80 -12.80 -13.05 -7.99
CA PRO A 80 -13.52 -12.30 -9.02
C PRO A 80 -14.33 -11.13 -8.47
N SER A 81 -14.66 -11.15 -7.18
CA SER A 81 -15.52 -10.14 -6.55
C SER A 81 -14.73 -8.85 -6.25
N TRP A 82 -13.50 -9.00 -5.77
CA TRP A 82 -12.72 -7.87 -5.24
C TRP A 82 -11.38 -7.68 -5.96
N GLY A 83 -10.73 -8.75 -6.44
CA GLY A 83 -9.39 -8.73 -7.04
C GLY A 83 -8.25 -8.58 -6.04
N TYR A 84 -8.53 -8.69 -4.73
CA TYR A 84 -7.53 -8.64 -3.66
C TYR A 84 -7.98 -9.40 -2.42
N CYS A 85 -7.04 -9.77 -1.55
CA CYS A 85 -7.29 -10.43 -0.27
C CYS A 85 -6.34 -9.91 0.82
N SER A 86 -6.58 -10.31 2.07
CA SER A 86 -5.68 -10.06 3.20
C SER A 86 -5.34 -11.34 3.97
N TYR A 87 -4.15 -11.36 4.56
CA TYR A 87 -3.65 -12.47 5.38
C TYR A 87 -2.49 -12.01 6.27
N ASN A 88 -2.15 -12.84 7.27
CA ASN A 88 -0.95 -12.64 8.07
C ASN A 88 0.26 -13.21 7.32
N TRP A 89 1.32 -12.41 7.20
CA TRP A 89 2.56 -12.81 6.56
C TRP A 89 3.30 -13.84 7.41
N LEU A 90 3.61 -15.00 6.83
CA LEU A 90 4.34 -16.08 7.51
C LEU A 90 5.71 -16.31 6.88
N GLU A 91 6.57 -17.02 7.59
CA GLU A 91 7.88 -17.40 7.07
C GLU A 91 7.75 -18.29 5.83
N GLY A 92 8.61 -18.05 4.83
CA GLY A 92 8.56 -18.76 3.55
C GLY A 92 7.51 -18.24 2.56
N TYR A 93 6.66 -17.28 2.94
CA TYR A 93 5.74 -16.65 1.99
C TYR A 93 6.52 -15.81 0.97
N SER A 94 6.06 -15.87 -0.28
CA SER A 94 6.55 -15.02 -1.35
C SER A 94 5.36 -14.61 -2.23
N VAL A 95 5.42 -13.40 -2.74
CA VAL A 95 4.41 -12.85 -3.66
C VAL A 95 5.10 -12.38 -4.91
N VAL A 96 4.48 -12.61 -6.06
CA VAL A 96 5.06 -12.29 -7.37
C VAL A 96 5.00 -10.79 -7.63
N ILE A 97 3.85 -10.16 -7.36
CA ILE A 97 3.66 -8.73 -7.64
C ILE A 97 4.09 -7.87 -6.45
N GLY A 98 3.60 -8.22 -5.26
CA GLY A 98 3.87 -7.46 -4.04
C GLY A 98 2.69 -7.50 -3.07
N VAL A 99 2.90 -6.87 -1.92
CA VAL A 99 1.89 -6.68 -0.88
C VAL A 99 1.85 -5.23 -0.43
N TRP A 100 0.70 -4.83 0.10
CA TRP A 100 0.39 -3.50 0.60
C TRP A 100 -0.03 -3.55 2.06
N ARG A 101 0.16 -2.44 2.77
CA ARG A 101 -0.10 -2.36 4.21
C ARG A 101 -1.58 -2.18 4.51
N THR A 102 -2.36 -1.68 3.54
CA THR A 102 -3.76 -1.34 3.75
C THR A 102 -4.64 -1.77 2.60
N GLU A 103 -5.92 -2.02 2.90
CA GLU A 103 -6.94 -2.31 1.89
C GLU A 103 -7.07 -1.18 0.85
N GLN A 104 -6.93 0.07 1.29
CA GLN A 104 -7.07 1.23 0.40
C GLN A 104 -5.92 1.30 -0.61
N GLU A 105 -4.70 0.94 -0.20
CA GLU A 105 -3.55 0.89 -1.09
C GLU A 105 -3.74 -0.19 -2.17
N VAL A 106 -4.13 -1.41 -1.80
CA VAL A 106 -4.35 -2.47 -2.80
C VAL A 106 -5.54 -2.17 -3.72
N LYS A 107 -6.60 -1.53 -3.21
CA LYS A 107 -7.74 -1.08 -4.03
C LYS A 107 -7.31 -0.11 -5.13
N GLN A 108 -6.45 0.86 -4.81
CA GLN A 108 -5.92 1.79 -5.81
C GLN A 108 -5.14 1.06 -6.90
N VAL A 109 -4.35 0.05 -6.52
CA VAL A 109 -3.59 -0.76 -7.48
C VAL A 109 -4.51 -1.60 -8.36
N VAL A 110 -5.48 -2.31 -7.78
CA VAL A 110 -6.44 -3.13 -8.54
C VAL A 110 -7.23 -2.27 -9.52
N GLU A 111 -7.67 -1.09 -9.10
CA GLU A 111 -8.38 -0.16 -9.98
C GLU A 111 -7.50 0.34 -11.13
N ALA A 112 -6.23 0.70 -10.86
CA ALA A 112 -5.29 1.05 -11.91
C ALA A 112 -5.07 -0.10 -12.91
N LEU A 113 -4.90 -1.34 -12.42
CA LEU A 113 -4.76 -2.51 -13.28
C LEU A 113 -6.01 -2.74 -14.14
N ARG A 114 -7.21 -2.62 -13.56
CA ARG A 114 -8.48 -2.71 -14.31
C ARG A 114 -8.53 -1.68 -15.42
N GLN A 115 -8.17 -0.43 -15.17
CA GLN A 115 -8.16 0.62 -16.20
C GLN A 115 -7.14 0.35 -17.30
N VAL A 116 -5.95 -0.14 -16.94
CA VAL A 116 -4.89 -0.46 -17.91
C VAL A 116 -5.27 -1.64 -18.80
N PHE A 117 -5.87 -2.69 -18.24
CA PHE A 117 -6.24 -3.88 -18.99
C PHE A 117 -7.59 -3.75 -19.71
N ALA A 118 -8.58 -3.06 -19.16
CA ALA A 118 -9.86 -2.81 -19.82
C ALA A 118 -9.68 -1.99 -21.11
N LYS A 119 -8.79 -0.97 -21.11
CA LYS A 119 -8.46 -0.21 -22.32
C LYS A 119 -7.93 -1.10 -23.46
N LYS A 120 -7.22 -2.17 -23.13
CA LYS A 120 -6.70 -3.10 -24.15
C LYS A 120 -7.78 -4.02 -24.73
N VAL A 121 -8.85 -4.31 -23.99
CA VAL A 121 -9.96 -5.14 -24.50
C VAL A 121 -10.77 -4.39 -25.57
N GLU A 122 -10.83 -3.06 -25.50
CA GLU A 122 -11.49 -2.25 -26.54
C GLU A 122 -10.64 -2.11 -27.81
N GLU A 123 -9.31 -2.20 -27.71
CA GLU A 123 -8.40 -2.09 -28.86
C GLU A 123 -8.15 -3.42 -29.58
N VAL A 124 -8.35 -4.55 -28.88
CA VAL A 124 -8.17 -5.90 -29.44
C VAL A 124 -9.56 -6.47 -29.70
N GLY A 125 -10.02 -6.36 -30.95
CA GLY A 125 -11.24 -7.02 -31.40
C GLY A 125 -11.26 -8.49 -30.97
N PHE A 126 -12.38 -8.90 -30.40
CA PHE A 126 -12.63 -10.24 -29.88
C PHE A 126 -12.52 -11.25 -31.04
N GLU A 127 -11.37 -11.91 -31.19
CA GLU A 127 -11.30 -13.16 -31.94
C GLU A 127 -11.92 -14.22 -31.04
N GLU A 128 -13.17 -14.60 -31.34
CA GLU A 128 -13.82 -15.75 -30.71
C GLU A 128 -12.90 -16.96 -30.84
N CYS A 129 -12.54 -17.58 -29.71
CA CYS A 129 -11.97 -18.91 -29.71
C CYS A 129 -13.02 -19.85 -30.32
N VAL A 130 -12.84 -20.23 -31.58
CA VAL A 130 -13.61 -21.29 -32.21
C VAL A 130 -12.99 -22.61 -31.71
N ASP A 131 -13.72 -23.31 -30.84
CA ASP A 131 -13.39 -24.69 -30.48
C ASP A 131 -13.53 -25.58 -31.74
N GLU A 132 -12.44 -26.24 -32.15
CA GLU A 132 -12.43 -27.28 -33.20
C GLU A 132 -12.93 -28.64 -32.68
#